data_AF-A0A1G2DCT2-F1
#
_entry.id   AF-A0A1G2DCT2-F1
#
_cell.length_a   1.000
_cell.length_b   1.000
_cell.length_c   1.000
_cell.angle_alpha   90.00
_cell.angle_beta   90.00
_cell.angle_gamma   90.00
#
_symmetry.space_group_name_H-M   'P 1'
#
loop_
_entity.id
_entity.type
_entity.pdbx_description
1 polymer ?
#
loop_
_entity_poly.entity_id
_entity_poly.type
_entity_poly.pdbx_seq_one_letter_code
_entity_poly.pdbx_strand_id
1 'polypeptide(L)'
;MMKSHNEAHRQSKTSRTYIIVLGTLLFLGVCIPGTLFAATAHLEENAPQFINKTQDMYGAMVASAALLHDVDPKLILAVIIVESEGNPNVVSYRGAQGLMQLMPGTARAMGVKNAKEPRQNILAGTKYLKLLENTYGFDSFAEMLVAYNMGPSGAKRWLARNAPEDYHYVKNVMYIYGVLDEKEKEDARLAQNSVKRFVGQDIFSGLQPLVNRPRVLSMLDLPMTMLTVRDDEIKLEN
;
A
#
# COMPACT_ATOMS: atom_id res chain seq x y z
N MET A 1 -24.52 20.65 -28.53
CA MET A 1 -23.78 20.55 -27.25
C MET A 1 -24.70 19.94 -26.20
N MET A 2 -24.65 18.62 -25.95
CA MET A 2 -25.31 17.97 -24.79
C MET A 2 -24.97 16.46 -24.76
N LYS A 3 -23.68 16.11 -24.61
CA LYS A 3 -23.25 14.72 -24.35
C LYS A 3 -22.31 14.56 -23.15
N SER A 4 -21.73 15.62 -22.58
CA SER A 4 -20.69 15.46 -21.54
C SER A 4 -21.20 15.26 -20.10
N HIS A 5 -22.48 15.46 -19.81
CA HIS A 5 -22.99 15.39 -18.43
C HIS A 5 -23.43 13.99 -17.96
N ASN A 6 -23.57 13.01 -18.87
CA ASN A 6 -24.07 11.67 -18.52
C ASN A 6 -22.98 10.63 -18.25
N GLU A 7 -21.73 10.86 -18.69
CA GLU A 7 -20.64 9.89 -18.53
C GLU A 7 -20.07 9.89 -17.10
N ALA A 8 -19.91 11.07 -16.50
CA ALA A 8 -19.39 11.23 -15.13
C ALA A 8 -20.31 10.56 -14.07
N HIS A 9 -21.63 10.62 -14.26
CA HIS A 9 -22.59 9.95 -13.38
C HIS A 9 -22.66 8.43 -13.59
N ARG A 10 -22.30 7.95 -14.78
CA ARG A 10 -22.28 6.52 -15.09
C ARG A 10 -21.05 5.86 -14.47
N GLN A 11 -19.87 6.48 -14.60
CA GLN A 11 -18.61 6.04 -13.95
C GLN A 11 -18.73 5.93 -12.43
N SER A 12 -19.40 6.89 -11.78
CA SER A 12 -19.65 6.88 -10.34
C SER A 12 -20.53 5.70 -9.88
N LYS A 13 -21.55 5.33 -10.67
CA LYS A 13 -22.47 4.22 -10.35
C LYS A 13 -21.86 2.85 -10.62
N THR A 14 -21.11 2.68 -11.71
CA THR A 14 -20.34 1.45 -11.95
C THR A 14 -19.31 1.25 -10.84
N SER A 15 -18.51 2.26 -10.51
CA SER A 15 -17.47 2.18 -9.48
C SER A 15 -18.03 1.77 -8.10
N ARG A 16 -19.19 2.31 -7.67
CA ARG A 16 -19.89 1.87 -6.43
C ARG A 16 -20.42 0.43 -6.49
N THR A 17 -20.82 -0.05 -7.67
CA THR A 17 -21.29 -1.43 -7.87
C THR A 17 -20.11 -2.40 -7.84
N TYR A 18 -18.96 -2.00 -8.39
CA TYR A 18 -17.71 -2.76 -8.34
C TYR A 18 -17.12 -2.85 -6.94
N ILE A 19 -17.15 -1.79 -6.12
CA ILE A 19 -16.68 -1.82 -4.71
C ILE A 19 -17.47 -2.84 -3.86
N ILE A 20 -18.78 -2.98 -4.11
CA ILE A 20 -19.63 -3.96 -3.41
C ILE A 20 -19.36 -5.39 -3.90
N VAL A 21 -19.03 -5.54 -5.19
CA VAL A 21 -18.68 -6.84 -5.82
C VAL A 21 -17.24 -7.29 -5.47
N LEU A 22 -16.29 -6.38 -5.25
CA LEU A 22 -14.90 -6.68 -4.88
C LEU A 22 -14.80 -7.29 -3.47
N GLY A 23 -15.56 -6.74 -2.51
CA GLY A 23 -15.65 -7.27 -1.15
C GLY A 23 -16.41 -8.61 -1.02
N THR A 24 -17.09 -9.08 -2.08
CA THR A 24 -17.83 -10.37 -2.08
C THR A 24 -17.04 -11.51 -2.72
N LEU A 25 -16.19 -11.23 -3.72
CA LEU A 25 -15.50 -12.28 -4.49
C LEU A 25 -14.18 -12.77 -3.88
N LEU A 26 -13.53 -11.98 -3.02
CA LEU A 26 -12.26 -12.36 -2.38
C LEU A 26 -12.38 -13.54 -1.39
N PHE A 27 -13.59 -14.05 -1.12
CA PHE A 27 -13.79 -15.01 -0.04
C PHE A 27 -14.87 -16.09 -0.28
N LEU A 28 -15.49 -16.18 -1.47
CA LEU A 28 -16.58 -17.14 -1.73
C LEU A 28 -16.17 -18.45 -2.39
N GLY A 29 -14.89 -18.68 -2.72
CA GLY A 29 -14.46 -19.97 -3.33
C GLY A 29 -15.11 -20.30 -4.68
N VAL A 30 -15.89 -19.38 -5.26
CA VAL A 30 -16.45 -19.47 -6.60
C VAL A 30 -15.72 -18.44 -7.46
N CYS A 31 -14.67 -18.91 -8.13
CA CYS A 31 -13.94 -18.14 -9.13
C CYS A 31 -14.76 -18.18 -10.42
N ILE A 32 -15.49 -17.10 -10.72
CA ILE A 32 -15.87 -16.83 -12.12
C ILE A 32 -14.61 -16.22 -12.75
N PRO A 33 -13.93 -16.89 -13.69
CA PRO A 33 -12.61 -16.44 -14.17
C PRO A 33 -12.57 -14.98 -14.65
N GLY A 34 -13.69 -14.48 -15.21
CA GLY A 34 -13.80 -13.11 -15.70
C GLY A 34 -13.84 -12.02 -14.63
N THR A 35 -14.36 -12.30 -13.42
CA THR A 35 -14.48 -11.26 -12.38
C THR A 35 -13.14 -11.01 -11.67
N LEU A 36 -12.33 -12.05 -11.50
CA LEU A 36 -10.99 -11.93 -10.92
C LEU A 36 -10.04 -11.17 -11.86
N PHE A 37 -10.14 -11.44 -13.15
CA PHE A 37 -9.38 -10.71 -14.18
C PHE A 37 -9.75 -9.22 -14.19
N ALA A 38 -11.05 -8.89 -14.18
CA ALA A 38 -11.50 -7.50 -14.15
C ALA A 38 -11.06 -6.75 -12.87
N ALA A 39 -11.09 -7.41 -11.71
CA ALA A 39 -10.61 -6.84 -10.46
C ALA A 39 -9.10 -6.55 -10.49
N THR A 40 -8.30 -7.46 -11.07
CA THR A 40 -6.85 -7.28 -11.23
C THR A 40 -6.56 -6.13 -12.18
N ALA A 41 -7.20 -6.11 -13.35
CA ALA A 41 -7.05 -5.02 -14.32
C ALA A 41 -7.44 -3.65 -13.72
N HIS A 42 -8.52 -3.58 -12.93
CA HIS A 42 -8.91 -2.36 -12.24
C HIS A 42 -7.83 -1.88 -11.27
N LEU A 43 -7.29 -2.80 -10.46
CA LEU A 43 -6.21 -2.51 -9.52
C LEU A 43 -4.98 -1.96 -10.24
N GLU A 44 -4.53 -2.63 -11.31
CA GLU A 44 -3.35 -2.23 -12.09
C GLU A 44 -3.53 -0.89 -12.78
N GLU A 45 -4.68 -0.66 -13.43
CA GLU A 45 -5.00 0.60 -14.13
C GLU A 45 -5.04 1.80 -13.17
N ASN A 46 -5.52 1.60 -11.95
CA ASN A 46 -5.76 2.67 -10.98
C ASN A 46 -4.71 2.74 -9.85
N ALA A 47 -3.68 1.88 -9.89
CA ALA A 47 -2.66 1.79 -8.85
C ALA A 47 -2.03 3.15 -8.50
N PRO A 48 -1.60 4.00 -9.45
CA PRO A 48 -1.00 5.30 -9.10
C PRO A 48 -1.94 6.21 -8.31
N GLN A 49 -3.23 6.23 -8.67
CA GLN A 49 -4.23 7.04 -7.97
C GLN A 49 -4.46 6.51 -6.55
N PHE A 50 -4.58 5.19 -6.37
CA PHE A 50 -4.77 4.59 -5.06
C PHE A 50 -3.55 4.78 -4.16
N ILE A 51 -2.34 4.64 -4.71
CA ILE A 51 -1.09 4.90 -4.00
C ILE A 51 -1.05 6.33 -3.47
N ASN A 52 -1.16 7.32 -4.37
CA ASN A 52 -1.06 8.73 -3.97
C ASN A 52 -2.12 9.10 -2.93
N LYS A 53 -3.40 8.75 -3.18
CA LYS A 53 -4.48 9.01 -2.23
C LYS A 53 -4.24 8.37 -0.86
N THR A 54 -3.81 7.11 -0.83
CA THR A 54 -3.64 6.37 0.43
C THR A 54 -2.42 6.87 1.19
N GLN A 55 -1.33 7.17 0.48
CA GLN A 55 -0.12 7.74 1.05
C GLN A 55 -0.39 9.14 1.62
N ASP A 56 -1.08 10.02 0.88
CA ASP A 56 -1.39 11.38 1.32
C ASP A 56 -2.27 11.38 2.59
N MET A 57 -3.26 10.50 2.66
CA MET A 57 -4.19 10.47 3.79
C MET A 57 -3.66 9.71 5.01
N TYR A 58 -2.87 8.66 4.80
CA TYR A 58 -2.53 7.71 5.88
C TYR A 58 -1.04 7.42 6.02
N GLY A 59 -0.16 8.01 5.19
CA GLY A 59 1.28 7.72 5.18
C GLY A 59 1.92 7.85 6.55
N ALA A 60 1.63 8.91 7.30
CA ALA A 60 2.14 9.09 8.67
C ALA A 60 1.65 8.00 9.65
N MET A 61 0.40 7.52 9.49
CA MET A 61 -0.13 6.42 10.31
C MET A 61 0.52 5.08 9.95
N VAL A 62 0.73 4.84 8.65
CA VAL A 62 1.46 3.67 8.15
C VAL A 62 2.90 3.67 8.64
N ALA A 63 3.61 4.79 8.53
CA ALA A 63 4.98 4.92 9.02
C ALA A 63 5.08 4.65 10.54
N SER A 64 4.12 5.15 11.32
CA SER A 64 4.04 4.89 12.76
C SER A 64 3.81 3.40 13.06
N ALA A 65 2.91 2.75 12.33
CA ALA A 65 2.61 1.34 12.51
C ALA A 65 3.77 0.43 12.07
N ALA A 66 4.41 0.77 10.94
CA ALA A 66 5.60 0.12 10.42
C ALA A 66 6.73 0.12 11.46
N LEU A 67 7.01 1.29 12.04
CA LEU A 67 8.04 1.42 13.08
C LEU A 67 7.71 0.63 14.34
N LEU A 68 6.44 0.65 14.78
CA LEU A 68 6.02 -0.02 16.01
C LEU A 68 6.05 -1.55 15.91
N HIS A 69 5.78 -2.09 14.73
CA HIS A 69 5.62 -3.52 14.51
C HIS A 69 6.71 -4.16 13.65
N ASP A 70 7.70 -3.39 13.21
CA ASP A 70 8.79 -3.85 12.36
C ASP A 70 8.28 -4.57 11.10
N VAL A 71 7.46 -3.85 10.34
CA VAL A 71 6.88 -4.26 9.06
C VAL A 71 7.17 -3.19 8.02
N ASP A 72 7.53 -3.58 6.80
CA ASP A 72 7.81 -2.62 5.72
C ASP A 72 6.55 -1.75 5.43
N PRO A 73 6.65 -0.40 5.48
CA PRO A 73 5.52 0.47 5.20
C PRO A 73 4.92 0.29 3.80
N LYS A 74 5.71 -0.12 2.79
CA LYS A 74 5.22 -0.42 1.44
C LYS A 74 4.30 -1.64 1.45
N LEU A 75 4.61 -2.66 2.25
CA LEU A 75 3.75 -3.83 2.41
C LEU A 75 2.41 -3.44 3.04
N ILE A 76 2.44 -2.60 4.07
CA ILE A 76 1.22 -2.11 4.74
C ILE A 76 0.35 -1.31 3.75
N LEU A 77 0.94 -0.37 3.00
CA LEU A 77 0.23 0.39 1.97
C LEU A 77 -0.37 -0.52 0.89
N ALA A 78 0.41 -1.49 0.40
CA ALA A 78 -0.05 -2.44 -0.60
C ALA A 78 -1.26 -3.25 -0.11
N VAL A 79 -1.23 -3.74 1.13
CA VAL A 79 -2.38 -4.43 1.75
C VAL A 79 -3.59 -3.48 1.84
N ILE A 80 -3.43 -2.24 2.30
CA ILE A 80 -4.55 -1.28 2.39
C ILE A 80 -5.21 -1.05 1.01
N ILE A 81 -4.40 -0.91 -0.03
CA ILE A 81 -4.87 -0.65 -1.39
C ILE A 81 -5.66 -1.85 -1.93
N VAL A 82 -5.13 -3.07 -1.77
CA VAL A 82 -5.82 -4.29 -2.22
C VAL A 82 -7.09 -4.57 -1.41
N GLU A 83 -7.10 -4.25 -0.11
CA GLU A 83 -8.24 -4.52 0.76
C GLU A 83 -9.38 -3.50 0.64
N SER A 84 -9.06 -2.23 0.38
CA SER A 84 -10.07 -1.17 0.46
C SER A 84 -9.89 0.01 -0.50
N GLU A 85 -8.86 0.02 -1.35
CA GLU A 85 -8.54 1.16 -2.23
C GLU A 85 -8.40 2.49 -1.43
N GLY A 86 -7.95 2.37 -0.17
CA GLY A 86 -7.81 3.48 0.77
C GLY A 86 -9.14 4.00 1.34
N ASN A 87 -10.23 3.22 1.30
CA ASN A 87 -11.54 3.62 1.83
C ASN A 87 -11.80 3.01 3.22
N PRO A 88 -11.81 3.82 4.30
CA PRO A 88 -11.93 3.32 5.67
C PRO A 88 -13.35 2.87 6.04
N ASN A 89 -14.33 3.13 5.16
CA ASN A 89 -15.73 2.81 5.42
C ASN A 89 -16.17 1.48 4.80
N VAL A 90 -15.27 0.78 4.11
CA VAL A 90 -15.57 -0.51 3.44
C VAL A 90 -15.94 -1.55 4.49
N VAL A 91 -17.02 -2.27 4.20
CA VAL A 91 -17.45 -3.46 4.94
C VAL A 91 -17.68 -4.57 3.92
N SER A 92 -16.94 -5.67 4.04
CA SER A 92 -17.15 -6.84 3.18
C SER A 92 -18.45 -7.55 3.55
N TYR A 93 -18.92 -8.42 2.65
CA TYR A 93 -20.10 -9.26 2.92
C TYR A 93 -19.91 -10.19 4.13
N ARG A 94 -18.67 -10.61 4.39
CA ARG A 94 -18.30 -11.43 5.57
C ARG A 94 -18.08 -10.60 6.83
N GLY A 95 -18.24 -9.29 6.73
CA GLY A 95 -18.12 -8.36 7.85
C GLY A 95 -16.69 -7.92 8.15
N ALA A 96 -15.74 -8.09 7.23
CA ALA A 96 -14.43 -7.47 7.32
C ALA A 96 -14.57 -5.95 7.22
N GLN A 97 -13.78 -5.17 7.96
CA GLN A 97 -14.00 -3.73 8.12
C GLN A 97 -12.73 -2.90 7.97
N GLY A 98 -12.89 -1.72 7.38
CA GLY A 98 -11.87 -0.67 7.37
C GLY A 98 -10.78 -0.85 6.33
N LEU A 99 -9.68 -0.13 6.52
CA LEU A 99 -8.61 0.01 5.52
C LEU A 99 -7.90 -1.30 5.17
N MET A 100 -7.63 -2.14 6.18
CA MET A 100 -6.97 -3.43 6.07
C MET A 100 -7.94 -4.60 6.25
N GLN A 101 -9.25 -4.35 6.11
CA GLN A 101 -10.34 -5.34 6.15
C GLN A 101 -10.20 -6.37 7.29
N LEU A 102 -10.20 -5.89 8.53
CA LEU A 102 -10.13 -6.78 9.69
C LEU A 102 -11.48 -7.46 9.92
N MET A 103 -11.47 -8.80 9.97
CA MET A 103 -12.62 -9.56 10.45
C MET A 103 -12.93 -9.19 11.92
N PRO A 104 -14.20 -9.19 12.37
CA PRO A 104 -14.54 -8.74 13.72
C PRO A 104 -13.83 -9.52 14.84
N GLY A 105 -13.58 -10.82 14.63
CA GLY A 105 -12.80 -11.65 15.56
C GLY A 105 -11.34 -11.20 15.66
N THR A 106 -10.70 -10.96 14.51
CA THR A 106 -9.32 -10.44 14.42
C THR A 106 -9.21 -9.05 15.03
N ALA A 107 -10.15 -8.15 14.71
CA ALA A 107 -10.20 -6.81 15.27
C ALA A 107 -10.24 -6.84 16.81
N ARG A 108 -11.12 -7.68 17.40
CA ARG A 108 -11.18 -7.87 18.86
C ARG A 108 -9.88 -8.43 19.43
N ALA A 109 -9.32 -9.47 18.80
CA ALA A 109 -8.06 -10.07 19.24
C ALA A 109 -6.90 -9.06 19.22
N MET A 110 -6.92 -8.11 18.28
CA MET A 110 -5.90 -7.06 18.16
C MET A 110 -6.19 -5.82 19.01
N GLY A 111 -7.30 -5.78 19.76
CA GLY A 111 -7.64 -4.70 20.69
C GLY A 111 -8.37 -3.51 20.06
N VAL A 112 -8.99 -3.69 18.89
CA VAL A 112 -9.71 -2.64 18.15
C VAL A 112 -11.11 -2.45 18.71
N LYS A 113 -11.48 -1.20 19.00
CA LYS A 113 -12.86 -0.81 19.38
C LYS A 113 -13.69 -0.42 18.17
N ASN A 114 -13.10 0.31 17.23
CA ASN A 114 -13.75 0.71 15.98
C ASN A 114 -12.85 0.38 14.78
N ALA A 115 -13.17 -0.69 14.06
CA ALA A 115 -12.38 -1.12 12.91
C ALA A 115 -12.53 -0.24 11.67
N LYS A 116 -13.46 0.73 11.65
CA LYS A 116 -13.54 1.75 10.59
C LYS A 116 -12.70 2.98 10.88
N GLU A 117 -12.18 3.12 12.10
CA GLU A 117 -11.29 4.22 12.44
C GLU A 117 -9.89 3.92 11.86
N PRO A 118 -9.35 4.78 10.96
CA PRO A 118 -8.12 4.50 10.22
C PRO A 118 -6.93 4.12 11.10
N ARG A 119 -6.68 4.87 12.17
CA ARG A 119 -5.50 4.66 13.03
C ARG A 119 -5.56 3.30 13.72
N GLN A 120 -6.70 2.97 14.35
CA GLN A 120 -6.89 1.67 14.98
C GLN A 120 -6.79 0.52 13.99
N ASN A 121 -7.36 0.69 12.80
CA ASN A 121 -7.36 -0.36 11.78
C ASN A 121 -5.95 -0.65 11.26
N ILE A 122 -5.19 0.40 10.90
CA ILE A 122 -3.81 0.27 10.40
C ILE A 122 -2.90 -0.35 11.46
N LEU A 123 -2.97 0.13 12.71
CA LEU A 123 -2.18 -0.43 13.80
C LEU A 123 -2.49 -1.92 14.02
N ALA A 124 -3.77 -2.27 14.06
CA ALA A 124 -4.18 -3.65 14.31
C ALA A 124 -3.90 -4.59 13.15
N GLY A 125 -4.07 -4.15 11.89
CA GLY A 125 -3.74 -4.96 10.72
C GLY A 125 -2.23 -5.18 10.61
N THR A 126 -1.43 -4.15 10.89
CA THR A 126 0.04 -4.29 10.92
C THR A 126 0.48 -5.22 12.05
N LYS A 127 -0.10 -5.08 13.25
CA LYS A 127 0.14 -6.01 14.36
C LYS A 127 -0.23 -7.44 14.00
N TYR A 128 -1.32 -7.63 13.25
CA TYR A 128 -1.74 -8.95 12.80
C TYR A 128 -0.76 -9.54 11.78
N LEU A 129 -0.24 -8.77 10.81
CA LEU A 129 0.85 -9.22 9.93
C LEU A 129 2.05 -9.71 10.74
N LYS A 130 2.50 -8.93 11.73
CA LYS A 130 3.63 -9.33 12.57
C LYS A 130 3.34 -10.57 13.44
N LEU A 131 2.09 -10.76 13.85
CA LEU A 131 1.65 -11.98 14.54
C LEU A 131 1.78 -13.22 13.63
N LEU A 132 1.41 -13.08 12.34
CA LEU A 132 1.51 -14.17 11.36
C LEU A 132 2.95 -14.65 11.20
N GLU A 133 3.90 -13.71 11.10
CA GLU A 133 5.33 -14.01 11.11
C GLU A 133 5.74 -14.69 12.42
N ASN A 134 5.66 -13.96 13.55
CA ASN A 134 6.27 -14.37 14.81
C ASN A 134 5.65 -15.61 15.45
N THR A 135 4.34 -15.84 15.28
CA THR A 135 3.61 -16.92 15.96
C THR A 135 3.37 -18.12 15.06
N TYR A 136 3.15 -17.89 13.76
CA TYR A 136 2.78 -18.96 12.84
C TYR A 136 3.92 -19.41 11.93
N GLY A 137 5.03 -18.66 11.87
CA GLY A 137 6.24 -19.00 11.12
C GLY A 137 6.09 -18.78 9.62
N PHE A 138 5.36 -17.74 9.22
CA PHE A 138 5.28 -17.32 7.82
C PHE A 138 6.37 -16.27 7.59
N ASP A 139 7.54 -16.71 7.14
CA ASP A 139 8.77 -15.92 7.18
C ASP A 139 8.94 -15.01 5.95
N SER A 140 8.19 -15.28 4.89
CA SER A 140 8.18 -14.43 3.68
C SER A 140 6.91 -13.59 3.60
N PHE A 141 7.00 -12.44 2.90
CA PHE A 141 5.82 -11.61 2.59
C PHE A 141 4.74 -12.44 1.88
N ALA A 142 5.14 -13.28 0.92
CA ALA A 142 4.20 -14.08 0.14
C ALA A 142 3.41 -15.04 1.04
N GLU A 143 4.08 -15.77 1.94
CA GLU A 143 3.41 -16.67 2.89
C GLU A 143 2.51 -15.93 3.89
N MET A 144 2.99 -14.81 4.44
CA MET A 144 2.21 -13.96 5.33
C MET A 144 0.92 -13.48 4.65
N LEU A 145 0.99 -13.08 3.39
CA LEU A 145 -0.16 -12.59 2.64
C LEU A 145 -1.18 -13.70 2.35
N VAL A 146 -0.73 -14.93 2.07
CA VAL A 146 -1.63 -16.09 2.01
C VAL A 146 -2.36 -16.24 3.36
N ALA A 147 -1.61 -16.23 4.47
CA ALA A 147 -2.17 -16.38 5.81
C ALA A 147 -3.05 -15.22 6.27
N TYR A 148 -2.75 -14.00 5.84
CA TYR A 148 -3.53 -12.82 6.14
C TYR A 148 -4.92 -12.94 5.52
N ASN A 149 -4.98 -13.37 4.25
CA ASN A 149 -6.23 -13.52 3.52
C ASN A 149 -7.04 -14.75 3.96
N MET A 150 -6.44 -15.95 4.01
CA MET A 150 -7.22 -17.18 4.28
C MET A 150 -7.20 -17.65 5.74
N GLY A 151 -6.42 -16.99 6.59
CA GLY A 151 -6.16 -17.38 7.96
C GLY A 151 -5.02 -18.41 8.09
N PRO A 152 -4.34 -18.48 9.26
CA PRO A 152 -3.12 -19.27 9.44
C PRO A 152 -3.28 -20.77 9.16
N SER A 153 -4.35 -21.38 9.68
CA SER A 153 -4.60 -22.81 9.50
C SER A 153 -4.92 -23.17 8.06
N GLY A 154 -5.59 -22.26 7.34
CA GLY A 154 -5.87 -22.40 5.91
C GLY A 154 -4.57 -22.34 5.12
N ALA A 155 -3.75 -21.32 5.40
CA ALA A 155 -2.48 -21.09 4.71
C ALA A 155 -1.52 -22.26 4.86
N LYS A 156 -1.36 -22.83 6.07
CA LYS A 156 -0.54 -24.03 6.27
C LYS A 156 -0.97 -25.19 5.37
N ARG A 157 -2.28 -25.42 5.24
CA ARG A 157 -2.81 -26.48 4.36
C ARG A 157 -2.62 -26.16 2.89
N TRP A 158 -2.72 -24.90 2.49
CA TRP A 158 -2.61 -24.48 1.10
C TRP A 158 -1.14 -24.49 0.63
N LEU A 159 -0.23 -23.91 1.42
CA LEU A 159 1.21 -23.81 1.17
C LEU A 159 1.89 -25.18 1.17
N ALA A 160 1.32 -26.18 1.84
CA ALA A 160 1.80 -27.56 1.74
C ALA A 160 1.69 -28.18 0.33
N ARG A 161 0.98 -27.55 -0.60
CA ARG A 161 0.73 -28.07 -1.95
C ARG A 161 0.95 -27.06 -3.08
N ASN A 162 1.16 -25.78 -2.76
CA ASN A 162 1.21 -24.69 -3.74
C ASN A 162 2.27 -23.67 -3.33
N ALA A 163 2.87 -22.99 -4.30
CA ALA A 163 3.77 -21.88 -4.04
C ALA A 163 2.96 -20.63 -3.66
N PRO A 164 3.37 -19.82 -2.67
CA PRO A 164 2.62 -18.62 -2.26
C PRO A 164 2.34 -17.65 -3.40
N GLU A 165 3.25 -17.57 -4.38
CA GLU A 165 3.13 -16.73 -5.58
C GLU A 165 1.93 -17.13 -6.46
N ASP A 166 1.45 -18.37 -6.38
CA ASP A 166 0.29 -18.83 -7.14
C ASP A 166 -1.02 -18.26 -6.59
N TYR A 167 -1.01 -17.76 -5.35
CA TYR A 167 -2.20 -17.22 -4.71
C TYR A 167 -2.51 -15.83 -5.25
N HIS A 168 -3.71 -15.65 -5.81
CA HIS A 168 -4.07 -14.41 -6.52
C HIS A 168 -3.95 -13.16 -5.65
N TYR A 169 -4.35 -13.24 -4.38
CA TYR A 169 -4.18 -12.12 -3.44
C TYR A 169 -2.71 -11.70 -3.27
N VAL A 170 -1.78 -12.67 -3.25
CA VAL A 170 -0.34 -12.38 -3.18
C VAL A 170 0.11 -11.63 -4.41
N LYS A 171 -0.32 -12.05 -5.62
CA LYS A 171 0.03 -11.38 -6.88
C LYS A 171 -0.38 -9.91 -6.87
N ASN A 172 -1.60 -9.60 -6.43
CA ASN A 172 -2.12 -8.24 -6.35
C ASN A 172 -1.34 -7.37 -5.37
N VAL A 173 -1.08 -7.88 -4.16
CA VAL A 173 -0.34 -7.11 -3.15
C VAL A 173 1.10 -6.90 -3.59
N MET A 174 1.76 -7.93 -4.13
CA MET A 174 3.14 -7.84 -4.59
C MET A 174 3.29 -6.96 -5.84
N TYR A 175 2.26 -6.87 -6.70
CA TYR A 175 2.22 -5.89 -7.78
C TYR A 175 2.27 -4.46 -7.23
N ILE A 176 1.37 -4.10 -6.31
CA ILE A 176 1.34 -2.76 -5.70
C ILE A 176 2.64 -2.48 -4.93
N TYR A 177 3.15 -3.47 -4.20
CA TYR A 177 4.43 -3.37 -3.52
C TYR A 177 5.57 -3.03 -4.50
N GLY A 178 5.63 -3.72 -5.65
CA GLY A 178 6.63 -3.44 -6.70
C GLY A 178 6.50 -2.02 -7.26
N VAL A 179 5.29 -1.55 -7.50
CA VAL A 179 5.05 -0.16 -7.94
C VAL A 179 5.54 0.85 -6.90
N LEU A 180 5.27 0.60 -5.61
CA LEU A 180 5.75 1.44 -4.51
C LEU A 180 7.29 1.43 -4.40
N ASP A 181 7.91 0.26 -4.57
CA ASP A 181 9.36 0.10 -4.52
C ASP A 181 10.07 0.86 -5.66
N GLU A 182 9.55 0.75 -6.89
CA GLU A 182 10.07 1.51 -8.02
C GLU A 182 9.86 3.01 -7.87
N LYS A 183 8.70 3.43 -7.32
CA LYS A 183 8.45 4.84 -7.00
C LYS A 183 9.46 5.38 -5.98
N GLU A 184 9.73 4.64 -4.91
CA GLU A 184 10.72 5.05 -3.90
C GLU A 184 12.13 5.17 -4.49
N LYS A 185 12.57 4.22 -5.31
CA LYS A 185 13.87 4.29 -5.99
C LYS A 185 13.97 5.50 -6.92
N GLU A 186 12.90 5.80 -7.66
CA GLU A 186 12.86 6.96 -8.55
C GLU A 186 12.89 8.27 -7.77
N ASP A 187 12.10 8.41 -6.70
CA ASP A 187 12.10 9.58 -5.82
C ASP A 187 13.48 9.79 -5.18
N ALA A 188 14.12 8.71 -4.73
CA ALA A 188 15.49 8.75 -4.22
C ALA A 188 16.48 9.21 -5.30
N ARG A 189 16.40 8.67 -6.52
CA ARG A 189 17.25 9.06 -7.65
C ARG A 189 17.08 10.54 -8.01
N LEU A 190 15.84 11.05 -8.02
CA LEU A 190 15.54 12.45 -8.26
C LEU A 190 16.12 13.34 -7.16
N ALA A 191 15.93 12.98 -5.88
CA ALA A 191 16.49 13.71 -4.76
C ALA A 191 18.03 13.75 -4.82
N GLN A 192 18.67 12.62 -5.14
CA GLN A 192 20.13 12.54 -5.34
C GLN A 192 20.60 13.46 -6.46
N ASN A 193 19.88 13.50 -7.59
CA ASN A 193 20.21 14.39 -8.70
C ASN A 193 20.03 15.87 -8.33
N SER A 194 18.99 16.21 -7.56
CA SER A 194 18.78 17.57 -7.05
C SER A 194 19.89 18.00 -6.11
N VAL A 195 20.28 17.15 -5.15
CA VAL A 195 21.41 17.42 -4.25
C VAL A 195 22.70 17.58 -5.05
N LYS A 196 22.99 16.69 -6.00
CA LYS A 196 24.16 16.78 -6.88
C LYS A 196 24.21 18.09 -7.67
N ARG A 197 23.07 18.57 -8.18
CA ARG A 197 22.98 19.87 -8.87
C ARG A 197 23.24 21.03 -7.91
N PHE A 198 22.76 20.93 -6.67
CA PHE A 198 22.91 21.98 -5.66
C PHE A 198 24.33 22.09 -5.09
N VAL A 199 24.96 20.96 -4.72
CA VAL A 199 26.29 20.95 -4.07
C VAL A 199 27.47 20.83 -5.04
N GLY A 200 27.21 20.53 -6.32
CA GLY A 200 28.25 20.23 -7.31
C GLY A 200 28.81 18.81 -7.19
N GLN A 201 29.41 18.31 -8.28
CA GLN A 201 29.86 16.91 -8.41
C GLN A 201 30.93 16.53 -7.36
N ASP A 202 31.85 17.43 -7.07
CA ASP A 202 32.98 17.17 -6.19
C ASP A 202 32.53 16.95 -4.74
N ILE A 203 31.67 17.84 -4.22
CA ILE A 203 31.09 17.70 -2.87
C ILE A 203 30.15 16.49 -2.80
N PHE A 204 29.35 16.27 -3.84
CA PHE A 204 28.42 15.12 -3.89
C PHE A 204 29.15 13.78 -3.78
N SER A 205 30.33 13.64 -4.43
CA SER A 205 31.12 12.41 -4.37
C SER A 205 31.56 12.04 -2.94
N GLY A 206 31.92 13.04 -2.12
CA GLY A 206 32.26 12.84 -0.71
C GLY A 206 31.05 12.51 0.18
N LEU A 207 29.84 12.85 -0.25
CA LEU A 207 28.58 12.59 0.48
C LEU A 207 27.90 11.27 0.09
N GLN A 208 28.34 10.58 -0.96
CA GLN A 208 27.73 9.32 -1.43
C GLN A 208 27.48 8.28 -0.32
N PRO A 209 28.41 8.04 0.64
CA PRO A 209 28.18 7.07 1.72
C PRO A 209 27.02 7.42 2.66
N LEU A 210 26.63 8.71 2.71
CA LEU A 210 25.51 9.21 3.51
C LEU A 210 24.22 9.21 2.70
N VAL A 211 24.31 9.61 1.43
CA VAL A 211 23.18 9.75 0.50
C VAL A 211 22.63 8.39 0.03
N ASN A 212 23.46 7.34 0.04
CA ASN A 212 23.04 5.98 -0.32
C ASN A 212 22.43 5.17 0.84
N ARG A 213 22.19 5.78 2.01
CA ARG A 213 21.58 5.06 3.13
C ARG A 213 20.05 5.00 2.95
N PRO A 214 19.45 3.80 2.83
CA PRO A 214 18.05 3.62 2.45
C PRO A 214 17.02 4.01 3.53
N ARG A 215 17.41 4.68 4.62
CA ARG A 215 16.49 5.02 5.73
C ARG A 215 16.24 6.51 5.95
N VAL A 216 17.01 7.40 5.33
CA VAL A 216 17.01 8.82 5.73
C VAL A 216 16.18 9.70 4.79
N LEU A 217 16.01 9.35 3.51
CA LEU A 217 15.36 10.25 2.55
C LEU A 217 13.87 10.00 2.31
N SER A 218 13.37 8.76 2.44
CA SER A 218 11.98 8.44 2.05
C SER A 218 10.93 8.70 3.13
N MET A 219 11.31 8.73 4.41
CA MET A 219 10.40 8.95 5.54
C MET A 219 10.20 10.42 5.93
N LEU A 220 10.99 11.33 5.38
CA LEU A 220 11.10 12.68 5.93
C LEU A 220 10.04 13.66 5.40
N ASP A 221 9.13 13.22 4.50
CA ASP A 221 8.06 14.07 3.92
C ASP A 221 8.57 15.47 3.57
N LEU A 222 9.84 15.60 3.16
CA LEU A 222 10.41 16.90 2.86
C LEU A 222 9.67 17.37 1.61
N PRO A 223 8.91 18.46 1.69
CA PRO A 223 8.22 18.96 0.52
C PRO A 223 9.28 19.29 -0.53
N MET A 224 9.33 18.51 -1.62
CA MET A 224 10.21 18.76 -2.76
C MET A 224 10.02 20.18 -3.34
N THR A 225 8.93 20.85 -2.99
CA THR A 225 8.67 22.27 -3.27
C THR A 225 9.58 23.25 -2.53
N MET A 226 10.33 22.86 -1.49
CA MET A 226 11.33 23.73 -0.86
C MET A 226 12.70 23.71 -1.55
N LEU A 227 12.94 22.81 -2.51
CA LEU A 227 14.20 22.71 -3.26
C LEU A 227 14.12 23.30 -4.67
N THR A 228 12.99 23.88 -5.07
CA THR A 228 12.95 24.76 -6.24
C THR A 228 13.57 26.10 -5.85
N VAL A 229 14.89 26.14 -5.72
CA VAL A 229 15.63 27.40 -5.80
C VAL A 229 15.35 27.93 -7.21
N ARG A 230 14.63 29.06 -7.29
CA ARG A 230 14.52 29.86 -8.52
C ARG A 230 15.94 30.19 -8.97
N ASP A 231 16.26 29.85 -10.22
CA ASP A 231 17.58 30.10 -10.85
C ASP A 231 17.94 31.60 -10.91
N ASP A 232 17.02 32.48 -10.50
CA ASP A 232 17.02 33.92 -10.69
C ASP A 232 17.83 34.71 -9.63
N GLU A 233 18.20 34.11 -8.48
CA GLU A 233 18.73 34.88 -7.33
C GLU A 233 20.21 34.66 -6.96
N ILE A 234 20.99 33.87 -7.71
CA ILE A 234 22.45 33.82 -7.48
C ILE A 234 23.15 34.83 -8.40
N LYS A 235 23.05 36.12 -8.04
CA LYS A 235 24.06 37.10 -8.44
C LYS A 235 25.16 37.10 -7.40
N LEU A 236 26.25 36.40 -7.71
CA LEU A 236 27.53 36.63 -7.04
C LEU A 236 28.08 37.94 -7.61
N GLU A 237 27.97 39.04 -6.86
CA GLU A 237 28.81 40.22 -7.09
C GLU A 237 30.25 39.86 -6.69
N ASN A 238 31.19 40.19 -7.59
CA ASN A 238 32.62 39.92 -7.48
C ASN A 238 33.30 40.77 -6.39
#